data_AF-A0A151Z8B1-F1
#
_entry.id   AF-A0A151Z8B1-F1
#
_cell.length_a   1.000
_cell.length_b   1.000
_cell.length_c   1.000
_cell.angle_alpha   90.00
_cell.angle_beta   90.00
_cell.angle_gamma   90.00
#
_symmetry.space_group_name_H-M   'P 1'
#
loop_
_entity.id
_entity.type
_entity.pdbx_description
1 polymer ?
#
loop_
_entity_poly.entity_id
_entity_poly.type
_entity_poly.pdbx_seq_one_letter_code
_entity_poly.pdbx_strand_id
1 'polypeptide(L)'
;MFEGEELKIKIVYFICILVVVMGVVSAFSTFLIGIVICVASLAVAACGAVGAKLKSHRLLWYYMAGLAILVLLSIASIIWKAIKARGFSAWMITDLILIIIYGSGIFVSYLLRDRSFRMNPKPANNFQKL
;
A
#
# COMPACT_ATOMS: atom_id res chain seq x y z
N MET A 1 17.17 20.76 3.79
CA MET A 1 16.19 20.53 4.87
C MET A 1 14.79 20.68 4.27
N PHE A 2 14.11 19.56 4.04
CA PHE A 2 12.66 19.38 4.10
C PHE A 2 11.71 20.45 3.51
N GLU A 3 11.59 20.57 2.19
CA GLU A 3 10.35 21.12 1.57
C GLU A 3 9.51 20.05 0.83
N GLY A 4 10.09 18.88 0.53
CA GLY A 4 9.37 17.81 -0.16
C GLY A 4 9.00 16.60 0.70
N GLU A 5 9.74 16.33 1.78
CA GLU A 5 9.61 15.07 2.52
C GLU A 5 8.36 15.05 3.43
N GLU A 6 8.01 16.19 4.03
CA GLU A 6 6.76 16.32 4.79
C GLU A 6 5.52 16.19 3.92
N LEU A 7 5.56 16.75 2.70
CA LEU A 7 4.47 16.62 1.73
C LEU A 7 4.27 15.16 1.35
N LYS A 8 5.35 14.44 1.05
CA LYS A 8 5.29 13.01 0.72
C LYS A 8 4.74 12.17 1.88
N ILE A 9 5.14 12.43 3.13
CA ILE A 9 4.61 11.74 4.31
C ILE A 9 3.10 12.00 4.46
N LYS A 10 2.65 13.26 4.32
CA LYS A 10 1.23 13.62 4.34
C LYS A 10 0.44 12.90 3.24
N ILE A 11 1.03 12.71 2.05
CA ILE A 11 0.39 11.95 0.97
C ILE A 11 0.23 10.46 1.35
N VAL A 12 1.21 9.82 2.00
CA VAL A 12 1.04 8.42 2.47
C VAL A 12 -0.07 8.31 3.49
N TYR A 13 -0.14 9.24 4.44
CA TYR A 13 -1.23 9.28 5.41
C TYR A 13 -2.59 9.43 4.71
N PHE A 14 -2.68 10.32 3.73
CA PHE A 14 -3.88 10.51 2.93
C PHE A 14 -4.28 9.24 2.17
N ILE A 15 -3.31 8.54 1.56
CA ILE A 15 -3.54 7.27 0.87
C ILE A 15 -3.97 6.18 1.85
N CYS A 16 -3.36 6.11 3.04
CA CYS A 16 -3.76 5.15 4.07
C CYS A 16 -5.22 5.37 4.51
N ILE A 17 -5.64 6.63 4.68
CA ILE A 17 -7.04 6.95 4.99
C ILE A 17 -7.96 6.53 3.84
N LEU A 18 -7.61 6.84 2.60
CA LEU A 18 -8.39 6.43 1.42
C LEU A 18 -8.52 4.90 1.32
N VAL A 19 -7.42 4.16 1.58
CA VAL A 19 -7.41 2.70 1.59
C VAL A 19 -8.36 2.14 2.65
N VAL A 20 -8.42 2.74 3.84
CA VAL A 20 -9.35 2.34 4.90
C VAL A 20 -10.79 2.63 4.51
N VAL A 21 -11.09 3.84 4.04
CA VAL A 21 -12.45 4.24 3.61
C VAL A 21 -12.96 3.29 2.53
N MET A 22 -12.14 3.02 1.51
CA MET A 22 -12.53 2.14 0.41
C MET A 22 -12.59 0.67 0.82
N GLY A 23 -11.74 0.24 1.77
CA GLY A 23 -11.82 -1.09 2.38
C GLY A 23 -13.15 -1.31 3.09
N VAL A 24 -13.64 -0.30 3.82
CA VAL A 24 -14.96 -0.33 4.47
C VAL A 24 -16.08 -0.40 3.43
N VAL A 25 -16.02 0.41 2.37
CA VAL A 25 -17.00 0.35 1.25
C VAL A 25 -17.00 -1.03 0.59
N SER A 26 -15.83 -1.66 0.42
CA SER A 26 -15.70 -2.99 -0.16
C SER A 26 -16.35 -4.09 0.71
N ALA A 27 -16.28 -3.97 2.04
CA ALA A 27 -16.90 -4.90 2.98
C ALA A 27 -18.42 -5.02 2.81
N PHE A 28 -19.11 -3.93 2.43
CA PHE A 28 -20.54 -3.96 2.16
C PHE A 28 -20.91 -4.61 0.81
N SER A 29 -19.96 -4.76 -0.12
CA SER A 29 -20.22 -5.29 -1.47
C SER A 29 -20.16 -6.81 -1.56
N THR A 30 -19.25 -7.44 -0.81
CA THR A 30 -18.94 -8.87 -0.89
C THR A 30 -18.69 -9.40 0.50
N PHE A 31 -19.66 -10.12 1.07
CA PHE A 31 -19.69 -10.39 2.51
C PHE A 31 -18.42 -11.09 3.02
N LEU A 32 -17.88 -12.09 2.32
CA LEU A 32 -16.65 -12.78 2.75
C LEU A 32 -15.36 -12.09 2.28
N ILE A 33 -15.27 -11.77 0.98
CA ILE A 33 -14.04 -11.24 0.36
C ILE A 33 -13.80 -9.79 0.80
N GLY A 34 -14.86 -8.99 0.88
CA GLY A 34 -14.80 -7.59 1.32
C GLY A 34 -14.36 -7.44 2.78
N ILE A 35 -14.75 -8.36 3.68
CA ILE A 35 -14.26 -8.34 5.07
C ILE A 35 -12.75 -8.61 5.10
N VAL A 36 -12.27 -9.60 4.33
CA VAL A 36 -10.83 -9.89 4.25
C VAL A 36 -10.06 -8.69 3.69
N ILE A 37 -10.57 -8.06 2.63
CA ILE A 37 -9.98 -6.84 2.05
C ILE A 37 -9.96 -5.71 3.08
N CYS A 38 -11.02 -5.53 3.88
CA CYS A 38 -11.11 -4.50 4.90
C CYS A 38 -10.07 -4.70 6.02
N VAL A 39 -9.98 -5.91 6.57
CA VAL A 39 -9.00 -6.24 7.62
C VAL A 39 -7.56 -6.09 7.10
N ALA A 40 -7.29 -6.59 5.89
CA ALA A 40 -5.99 -6.43 5.26
C ALA A 40 -5.67 -4.94 4.98
N SER A 41 -6.64 -4.15 4.54
CA SER A 41 -6.49 -2.71 4.31
C SER A 41 -6.15 -1.95 5.59
N LEU A 42 -6.75 -2.32 6.73
CA LEU A 42 -6.42 -1.74 8.04
C LEU A 42 -4.99 -2.08 8.48
N ALA A 43 -4.59 -3.34 8.36
CA ALA A 43 -3.24 -3.78 8.71
C ALA A 43 -2.18 -3.08 7.84
N VAL A 44 -2.43 -2.99 6.53
CA VAL A 44 -1.55 -2.31 5.58
C VAL A 44 -1.51 -0.81 5.88
N ALA A 45 -2.65 -0.15 6.12
CA ALA A 45 -2.69 1.27 6.48
C ALA A 45 -1.92 1.57 7.78
N ALA A 46 -2.00 0.69 8.79
CA ALA A 46 -1.20 0.81 10.01
C ALA A 46 0.30 0.71 9.73
N CYS A 47 0.72 -0.26 8.91
CA CYS A 47 2.11 -0.40 8.46
C CYS A 47 2.60 0.83 7.68
N GLY A 48 1.77 1.41 6.82
CA GLY A 48 2.07 2.63 6.07
C GLY A 48 2.23 3.85 6.97
N ALA A 49 1.29 4.07 7.89
CA ALA A 49 1.31 5.17 8.85
C ALA A 49 2.51 5.09 9.80
N VAL A 50 2.77 3.92 10.39
CA VAL A 50 3.91 3.71 11.29
C VAL A 50 5.23 3.75 10.51
N GLY A 51 5.26 3.17 9.30
CA GLY A 51 6.42 3.21 8.41
C GLY A 51 6.82 4.63 8.00
N ALA A 52 5.83 5.48 7.70
CA ALA A 52 6.05 6.89 7.38
C ALA A 52 6.50 7.70 8.62
N LYS A 53 5.90 7.45 9.79
CA LYS A 53 6.28 8.11 11.05
C LYS A 53 7.70 7.77 11.48
N LEU A 54 8.08 6.49 11.42
CA LEU A 54 9.38 5.99 11.86
C LEU A 54 10.45 6.04 10.75
N LYS A 55 10.09 6.47 9.54
CA LYS A 55 10.94 6.44 8.33
C LYS A 55 11.60 5.07 8.12
N SER A 56 10.88 3.99 8.47
CA SER A 56 11.44 2.64 8.47
C SER A 56 11.26 2.00 7.09
N HIS A 57 12.38 1.76 6.40
CA HIS A 57 12.38 1.11 5.09
C HIS A 57 11.73 -0.28 5.09
N ARG A 58 11.88 -1.04 6.19
CA ARG A 58 11.28 -2.38 6.30
C ARG A 58 9.76 -2.30 6.36
N LEU A 59 9.20 -1.36 7.14
CA LEU A 59 7.76 -1.17 7.23
C LEU A 59 7.16 -0.62 5.93
N LEU A 60 7.84 0.32 5.27
CA LEU A 60 7.43 0.80 3.94
C LEU A 60 7.45 -0.33 2.89
N TRP A 61 8.36 -1.29 3.02
CA TRP A 61 8.38 -2.47 2.16
C TRP A 61 7.19 -3.40 2.40
N TYR A 62 6.87 -3.67 3.67
CA TYR A 62 5.68 -4.45 4.02
C TYR A 62 4.38 -3.74 3.62
N TYR A 63 4.35 -2.41 3.69
CA TYR A 63 3.26 -1.61 3.16
C TYR A 63 3.07 -1.83 1.65
N MET A 64 4.15 -1.71 0.86
CA MET A 64 4.09 -1.98 -0.59
C MET A 64 3.68 -3.41 -0.92
N ALA A 65 4.28 -4.40 -0.22
CA ALA A 65 3.96 -5.81 -0.43
C ALA A 65 2.49 -6.10 -0.09
N GLY A 66 1.99 -5.49 0.99
CA GLY A 66 0.58 -5.56 1.38
C GLY A 66 -0.35 -4.94 0.34
N LEU A 67 -0.01 -3.76 -0.19
CA LEU A 67 -0.77 -3.14 -1.28
C LEU A 67 -0.76 -4.00 -2.56
N ALA A 68 0.36 -4.66 -2.89
CA ALA A 68 0.44 -5.55 -4.04
C ALA A 68 -0.45 -6.79 -3.87
N ILE A 69 -0.50 -7.37 -2.67
CA ILE A 69 -1.41 -8.48 -2.35
C ILE A 69 -2.88 -8.02 -2.45
N LEU A 70 -3.19 -6.81 -1.98
CA LEU A 70 -4.54 -6.23 -2.12
C LEU A 70 -4.93 -6.02 -3.59
N VAL A 71 -4.00 -5.62 -4.45
CA VAL A 71 -4.24 -5.55 -5.91
C VAL A 71 -4.60 -6.93 -6.48
N LEU A 72 -3.85 -7.97 -6.12
CA LEU A 72 -4.15 -9.34 -6.57
C LEU A 72 -5.53 -9.82 -6.08
N LEU A 73 -5.89 -9.50 -4.84
CA LEU A 73 -7.22 -9.79 -4.28
C LEU A 73 -8.34 -9.04 -5.02
N SER A 74 -8.14 -7.76 -5.36
CA SER A 74 -9.10 -6.99 -6.17
C SER A 74 -9.24 -7.58 -7.58
N ILE A 75 -8.15 -8.01 -8.22
CA ILE A 75 -8.21 -8.69 -9.53
C ILE A 75 -8.98 -10.01 -9.42
N ALA A 76 -8.70 -10.82 -8.39
CA ALA A 76 -9.42 -12.06 -8.14
C ALA A 76 -10.92 -11.83 -7.92
N SER A 77 -11.28 -10.77 -7.18
CA SER A 77 -12.67 -10.33 -6.99
C SER A 77 -13.34 -9.97 -8.33
N ILE A 78 -12.67 -9.23 -9.21
CA ILE A 78 -13.17 -8.86 -10.54
C ILE A 78 -13.42 -10.12 -11.38
N ILE A 79 -12.48 -11.05 -11.43
CA ILE A 79 -12.61 -12.31 -12.19
C ILE A 79 -13.81 -13.12 -11.65
N TRP A 80 -13.92 -13.24 -10.33
CA TRP A 80 -15.03 -13.95 -9.69
C TRP A 80 -16.38 -13.31 -10.02
N LYS A 81 -16.49 -11.99 -9.93
CA LYS A 81 -17.70 -11.23 -10.28
C LYS A 81 -18.02 -11.37 -11.77
N ALA A 82 -17.03 -11.33 -12.66
CA ALA A 82 -17.23 -11.48 -14.10
C ALA A 82 -17.80 -12.86 -14.48
N ILE A 83 -17.30 -13.94 -13.85
CA ILE A 83 -17.82 -15.30 -14.07
C ILE A 83 -19.26 -15.42 -13.59
N LYS A 84 -19.57 -14.85 -12.41
CA LYS A 84 -20.87 -15.05 -11.76
C LYS A 84 -21.98 -14.13 -12.29
N ALA A 85 -21.65 -12.90 -12.70
CA ALA A 85 -22.63 -11.88 -13.06
C ALA A 85 -23.06 -11.91 -14.54
N ARG A 86 -22.40 -12.68 -15.41
CA ARG A 86 -22.61 -12.67 -16.88
C ARG A 86 -22.65 -11.25 -17.47
N GLY A 87 -21.90 -10.30 -16.90
CA GLY A 87 -21.95 -8.89 -17.29
C GLY A 87 -21.15 -7.98 -16.36
N PHE A 88 -21.04 -6.70 -16.73
CA PHE A 88 -20.29 -5.70 -15.99
C PHE A 88 -21.13 -5.18 -14.81
N SER A 89 -20.69 -5.43 -13.58
CA SER A 89 -21.37 -4.97 -12.37
C SER A 89 -20.80 -3.65 -11.87
N ALA A 90 -21.63 -2.77 -11.29
CA ALA A 90 -21.17 -1.54 -10.65
C ALA A 90 -20.09 -1.79 -9.58
N TRP A 91 -20.10 -2.98 -8.96
CA TRP A 91 -19.10 -3.41 -7.99
C TRP A 91 -17.74 -3.79 -8.58
N MET A 92 -17.61 -3.90 -9.90
CA MET A 92 -16.31 -4.05 -10.58
C MET A 92 -15.62 -2.69 -10.74
N ILE A 93 -16.40 -1.61 -10.84
CA ILE A 93 -15.87 -0.23 -10.90
C ILE A 93 -15.19 0.11 -9.57
N THR A 94 -15.79 -0.27 -8.44
CA THR A 94 -15.18 -0.07 -7.11
C THR A 94 -13.86 -0.82 -6.97
N ASP A 95 -13.76 -2.04 -7.50
CA ASP A 95 -12.52 -2.83 -7.48
C ASP A 95 -11.44 -2.23 -8.40
N LEU A 96 -11.83 -1.67 -9.56
CA LEU A 96 -10.93 -0.92 -10.44
C LEU A 96 -10.37 0.34 -9.79
N ILE A 97 -11.21 1.11 -9.10
CA ILE A 97 -10.77 2.31 -8.36
C ILE A 97 -9.81 1.90 -7.23
N LEU A 98 -10.11 0.82 -6.51
CA LEU A 98 -9.23 0.27 -5.49
C LEU A 98 -7.84 -0.08 -6.03
N ILE A 99 -7.76 -0.71 -7.21
CA ILE A 99 -6.48 -1.02 -7.86
C ILE A 99 -5.69 0.27 -8.16
N ILE A 100 -6.34 1.33 -8.63
CA ILE A 100 -5.68 2.62 -8.90
C ILE A 100 -5.17 3.25 -7.60
N ILE A 101 -5.96 3.20 -6.52
CA ILE A 101 -5.56 3.72 -5.20
C ILE A 101 -4.38 2.92 -4.64
N TYR A 102 -4.43 1.59 -4.70
CA TYR A 102 -3.32 0.75 -4.26
C TYR A 102 -2.06 0.98 -5.11
N GLY A 103 -2.20 1.09 -6.42
CA GLY A 103 -1.12 1.41 -7.35
C GLY A 103 -0.47 2.77 -7.06
N SER A 104 -1.27 3.81 -6.82
CA SER A 104 -0.75 5.13 -6.43
C SER A 104 -0.06 5.10 -5.07
N GLY A 105 -0.56 4.30 -4.11
CA GLY A 105 0.11 4.05 -2.83
C GLY A 105 1.48 3.39 -2.96
N ILE A 106 1.59 2.39 -3.84
CA ILE A 106 2.88 1.74 -4.15
C ILE A 106 3.82 2.76 -4.80
N PHE A 107 3.33 3.53 -5.77
CA PHE A 107 4.13 4.53 -6.49
C PHE A 107 4.65 5.63 -5.56
N VAL A 108 3.79 6.23 -4.73
CA VAL A 108 4.19 7.27 -3.77
C VAL A 108 5.16 6.70 -2.73
N SER A 109 4.91 5.49 -2.23
CA SER A 109 5.84 4.84 -1.31
C SER A 109 7.19 4.56 -1.95
N TYR A 110 7.23 4.33 -3.27
CA TYR A 110 8.47 4.10 -4.02
C TYR A 110 9.24 5.39 -4.19
N LEU A 111 8.54 6.51 -4.47
CA LEU A 111 9.12 7.85 -4.50
C LEU A 111 9.61 8.33 -3.12
N LEU A 112 9.03 7.81 -2.04
CA LEU A 112 9.49 8.01 -0.66
C LEU A 112 10.65 7.11 -0.28
N ARG A 113 10.74 5.94 -0.93
CA ARG A 113 11.82 5.00 -0.68
C ARG A 113 13.15 5.54 -1.17
N ASP A 114 13.11 6.45 -2.16
CA ASP A 114 14.24 7.23 -2.69
C ASP A 114 15.33 6.28 -3.25
N ARG A 115 16.09 6.68 -4.27
CA ARG A 115 17.28 5.89 -4.67
C ARG A 115 18.43 6.05 -3.64
N SER A 116 18.12 6.28 -2.36
CA SER A 116 18.97 7.05 -1.43
C SER A 116 19.43 6.28 -0.20
N PHE A 117 19.36 4.95 -0.22
CA PHE A 117 20.36 4.16 0.49
C PHE A 117 20.79 3.02 -0.42
N ARG A 118 21.73 3.35 -1.32
CA ARG A 118 22.87 2.46 -1.48
C ARG A 118 23.17 1.90 -0.09
N MET A 119 23.20 0.58 0.03
CA MET A 119 24.22 -0.02 0.89
C MET A 119 25.54 0.60 0.42
N ASN A 120 25.89 1.80 0.89
CA ASN A 120 27.27 2.01 1.24
C ASN A 120 27.41 1.03 2.39
N PRO A 121 28.07 -0.13 2.21
CA PRO A 121 28.66 -0.76 3.38
C PRO A 121 29.36 0.39 4.10
N LYS A 122 29.00 0.66 5.35
CA LYS A 122 29.93 1.38 6.22
C LYS A 122 31.26 0.67 5.97
N PRO A 123 32.32 1.33 5.48
CA PRO A 123 33.61 0.68 5.45
C PRO A 123 33.82 0.21 6.87
N ALA A 124 33.94 -1.10 7.04
CA ALA A 124 34.35 -1.69 8.28
C ALA A 124 35.81 -1.28 8.49
N ASN A 125 36.06 -0.03 8.87
CA ASN A 125 37.37 0.42 9.32
C ASN A 125 37.49 0.11 10.81
N ASN A 126 37.29 -1.18 11.13
CA ASN A 126 38.09 -1.86 12.12
C ASN A 126 39.22 -2.56 11.37
N PHE A 127 40.14 -1.77 10.83
CA PHE A 127 41.48 -2.20 10.45
C PHE A 127 42.41 -1.10 10.96
N GLN A 128 43.02 -1.36 12.11
CA GLN A 128 44.46 -1.61 12.24
C GLN A 128 45.16 -0.29 12.63
N LYS A 129 45.45 -0.10 13.92
CA LYS A 129 46.84 -0.20 14.43
C LYS A 129 47.84 0.50 13.50
N LEU A 130 48.15 1.76 13.81
CA LEU A 130 49.50 2.33 13.98
C LEU A 130 49.39 3.85 14.05
#